data_AF-X1QWN1-F1
#
_entry.id   AF-X1QWN1-F1
#
_cell.length_a   1.000
_cell.length_b   1.000
_cell.length_c   1.000
_cell.angle_alpha   90.00
_cell.angle_beta   90.00
_cell.angle_gamma   90.00
#
_symmetry.space_group_name_H-M   'P 1'
#
loop_
_entity.id
_entity.type
_entity.pdbx_description
1 polymer ?
#
loop_
_entity_poly.entity_id
_entity_poly.type
_entity_poly.pdbx_seq_one_letter_code
_entity_poly.pdbx_strand_id
1 'polypeptide(L)'
;MKTEVETIDRETAERYLNLERGNNRPFSPSHLADLIGRQQRGEWVTNGDTIRFDATGQLRDGVHRLRMVKATGISIEVIVARDIAPEAFITMDVGKKRSQLLPN
;
A
#
# COMPACT_ATOMS: atom_id res chain seq x y z
N MET A 1 14.90 0.37 -9.60
CA MET A 1 14.17 0.82 -8.40
C MET A 1 14.68 2.17 -7.94
N LYS A 2 13.77 3.14 -7.83
CA LYS A 2 14.01 4.45 -7.21
C LYS A 2 13.10 4.57 -5.98
N THR A 3 13.58 5.21 -4.92
CA THR A 3 12.80 5.47 -3.71
C THR A 3 12.90 6.94 -3.31
N GLU A 4 11.77 7.55 -2.99
CA GLU A 4 11.71 8.93 -2.49
C GLU A 4 10.64 9.05 -1.40
N VAL A 5 10.82 9.97 -0.45
CA VAL A 5 9.78 10.30 0.52
C VAL A 5 8.86 11.32 -0.14
N GLU A 6 7.56 11.01 -0.20
CA GLU A 6 6.54 11.89 -0.76
C GLU A 6 5.46 12.20 0.28
N THR A 7 4.97 13.44 0.27
CA THR A 7 3.73 13.81 0.95
C THR A 7 2.56 13.39 0.08
N ILE A 8 1.73 12.49 0.61
CA ILE A 8 0.54 11.99 -0.07
C ILE A 8 -0.67 12.68 0.53
N ASP A 9 -1.22 13.62 -0.21
CA ASP A 9 -2.51 14.24 0.05
C ASP A 9 -3.65 13.47 -0.63
N ARG A 10 -4.88 13.96 -0.45
CA ARG A 10 -6.07 13.33 -1.02
C ARG A 10 -6.01 13.20 -2.55
N GLU A 11 -5.58 14.26 -3.24
CA GLU A 11 -5.51 14.28 -4.71
C GLU A 11 -4.49 13.27 -5.22
N THR A 12 -3.30 13.26 -4.63
CA THR A 12 -2.24 12.29 -4.96
C THR A 12 -2.69 10.87 -4.68
N ALA A 13 -3.40 10.65 -3.57
CA ALA A 13 -3.94 9.34 -3.25
C ALA A 13 -4.95 8.84 -4.29
N GLU A 14 -5.86 9.70 -4.75
CA GLU A 14 -6.82 9.39 -5.81
C GLU A 14 -6.11 9.08 -7.13
N ARG A 15 -5.11 9.89 -7.50
CA ARG A 15 -4.27 9.65 -8.68
C ARG A 15 -3.58 8.29 -8.63
N TYR A 16 -2.99 7.92 -7.48
CA TYR A 16 -2.28 6.64 -7.33
C TYR A 16 -3.22 5.44 -7.31
N LEU A 17 -4.42 5.57 -6.72
CA LEU A 17 -5.42 4.51 -6.74
C LEU A 17 -5.93 4.21 -8.16
N ASN A 18 -5.96 5.19 -9.07
CA ASN A 18 -6.32 4.97 -10.47
C ASN A 18 -5.31 4.10 -11.25
N LEU A 19 -4.09 3.95 -10.71
CA LEU A 19 -3.02 3.09 -11.25
C LEU A 19 -3.09 1.66 -10.71
N GLU A 20 -4.04 1.34 -9.82
CA GLU A 20 -4.28 -0.02 -9.35
C GLU A 20 -4.74 -0.92 -10.50
N ARG A 21 -4.10 -2.07 -10.68
CA ARG A 21 -4.48 -3.08 -11.68
C ARG A 21 -4.39 -4.46 -11.07
N GLY A 22 -5.54 -5.14 -11.01
CA GLY A 22 -5.64 -6.56 -10.62
C GLY A 22 -4.84 -6.87 -9.37
N ASN A 23 -5.31 -6.43 -8.21
CA ASN A 23 -4.61 -6.72 -6.97
C ASN A 23 -4.96 -8.13 -6.51
N ASN A 24 -3.99 -9.05 -6.57
CA ASN A 24 -4.18 -10.44 -6.12
C ASN A 24 -4.28 -10.55 -4.59
N ARG A 25 -4.10 -9.44 -3.85
CA ARG A 25 -4.32 -9.39 -2.41
C ARG A 25 -5.76 -8.99 -2.09
N PRO A 26 -6.48 -9.77 -1.28
CA PRO A 26 -7.81 -9.40 -0.85
C PRO A 26 -7.75 -8.10 -0.05
N PHE A 27 -8.58 -7.16 -0.44
CA PHE A 27 -8.80 -5.94 0.33
C PHE A 27 -9.45 -6.29 1.68
N SER A 28 -8.93 -5.70 2.76
CA SER A 28 -9.46 -5.88 4.12
C SER A 28 -10.10 -4.56 4.61
N PRO A 29 -11.44 -4.49 4.73
CA PRO A 29 -12.13 -3.34 5.29
C PRO A 29 -11.80 -3.08 6.76
N SER A 30 -11.63 -4.14 7.56
CA SER A 30 -11.28 -4.02 8.98
C SER A 30 -9.89 -3.39 9.17
N HIS A 31 -8.91 -3.79 8.35
CA HIS A 31 -7.59 -3.17 8.37
C HIS A 31 -7.65 -1.70 7.96
N LEU A 32 -8.46 -1.35 6.95
CA LEU A 32 -8.65 0.05 6.57
C LEU A 32 -9.29 0.87 7.71
N ALA A 33 -10.30 0.32 8.40
CA ALA A 33 -10.95 1.01 9.52
C ALA A 33 -9.99 1.27 10.68
N ASP A 34 -9.13 0.30 11.02
CA ASP A 34 -8.09 0.48 12.05
C ASP A 34 -7.10 1.60 11.65
N LEU A 35 -6.64 1.59 10.40
CA LEU A 35 -5.76 2.64 9.88
C LEU A 35 -6.40 4.03 9.92
N ILE A 36 -7.66 4.15 9.51
CA ILE A 36 -8.42 5.42 9.60
C ILE A 36 -8.49 5.90 11.05
N GLY A 37 -8.82 5.01 11.99
CA GLY A 37 -8.91 5.36 13.40
C GLY A 37 -7.58 5.84 13.97
N ARG A 38 -6.47 5.14 13.66
CA ARG A 38 -5.11 5.56 14.05
C ARG A 38 -4.75 6.92 13.46
N GLN A 39 -5.03 7.13 12.18
CA GLN A 39 -4.74 8.39 11.50
C GLN A 39 -5.51 9.56 12.09
N GLN A 40 -6.79 9.39 12.39
CA GLN A 40 -7.61 10.43 13.03
C GLN A 40 -7.13 10.79 14.44
N ARG A 41 -6.49 9.86 15.16
CA ARG A 41 -5.85 10.11 16.46
C ARG A 41 -4.44 10.70 16.34
N GLY A 42 -3.93 10.91 15.12
CA GLY A 42 -2.56 11.39 14.90
C GLY A 42 -1.47 10.37 15.25
N GLU A 43 -1.82 9.08 15.27
CA GLU A 43 -0.90 8.00 15.63
C GLU A 43 -0.07 7.48 14.45
N TRP A 44 -0.34 7.96 13.23
CA TRP A 44 0.47 7.61 12.08
C TRP A 44 1.83 8.27 12.17
N VAL A 45 2.87 7.44 12.10
CA VAL A 45 4.25 7.84 11.98
C VAL A 45 4.83 7.08 10.78
N THR A 46 5.65 7.74 9.98
CA THR A 46 6.40 7.08 8.90
C THR A 46 7.21 5.92 9.50
N ASN A 47 6.77 4.70 9.24
CA ASN A 47 7.21 3.49 9.95
C ASN A 47 7.99 2.51 9.04
N GLY A 48 8.48 3.00 7.89
CA GLY A 48 9.16 2.18 6.89
C GLY A 48 8.21 1.46 5.92
N ASP A 49 6.90 1.56 6.15
CA ASP A 49 5.92 1.17 5.15
C ASP A 49 6.04 2.03 3.89
N THR A 50 5.79 1.41 2.73
CA THR A 50 5.96 2.07 1.43
C THR A 50 4.70 2.01 0.57
N ILE A 51 4.63 2.90 -0.42
CA ILE A 51 3.77 2.74 -1.61
C ILE A 51 4.66 2.22 -2.73
N ARG A 52 4.23 1.18 -3.45
CA ARG A 52 5.07 0.49 -4.44
C ARG A 52 4.44 0.49 -5.81
N PHE A 53 5.21 0.93 -6.80
CA PHE A 53 4.89 0.85 -8.22
C PHE A 53 5.85 -0.12 -8.91
N ASP A 54 5.31 -0.94 -9.80
CA ASP A 54 6.15 -1.77 -10.66
C ASP A 54 6.78 -0.98 -11.81
N ALA A 55 7.64 -1.63 -12.59
CA ALA A 55 8.30 -1.07 -13.76
C ALA A 55 7.35 -0.59 -14.89
N THR A 56 6.06 -0.94 -14.82
CA THR A 56 5.02 -0.45 -15.75
C THR A 56 4.20 0.71 -15.17
N GLY A 57 4.56 1.17 -13.96
CA GLY A 57 3.85 2.23 -13.25
C GLY A 57 2.55 1.78 -12.56
N GLN A 58 2.30 0.47 -12.45
CA GLN A 58 1.11 -0.04 -11.78
C GLN A 58 1.30 -0.02 -10.27
N LEU A 59 0.27 0.39 -9.54
CA LEU A 59 0.25 0.33 -8.08
C LEU A 59 0.16 -1.14 -7.64
N ARG A 60 1.15 -1.60 -6.88
CA ARG A 60 1.24 -2.97 -6.36
C ARG A 60 1.03 -3.08 -4.86
N ASP A 61 1.35 -2.02 -4.12
CA ASP A 61 1.20 -2.00 -2.66
C ASP A 61 0.98 -0.57 -2.14
N GLY A 62 0.40 -0.45 -0.95
CA GLY A 62 0.03 0.82 -0.32
C GLY A 62 -1.43 1.22 -0.51
N VAL A 63 -2.25 0.37 -1.14
CA VAL A 63 -3.68 0.64 -1.42
C VAL A 63 -4.44 1.03 -0.15
N HIS A 64 -4.21 0.36 0.98
CA HIS A 64 -4.86 0.70 2.26
C HIS A 64 -4.48 2.09 2.76
N ARG A 65 -3.20 2.48 2.67
CA ARG A 65 -2.70 3.80 3.07
C ARG A 65 -3.30 4.89 2.18
N LEU A 66 -3.34 4.64 0.87
CA LEU A 66 -3.96 5.57 -0.09
C LEU A 66 -5.46 5.73 0.18
N ARG A 67 -6.19 4.64 0.42
CA ARG A 67 -7.62 4.69 0.76
C ARG A 67 -7.86 5.38 2.10
N MET A 68 -6.97 5.21 3.08
CA MET A 68 -7.01 5.91 4.36
C MET A 68 -6.84 7.42 4.19
N VAL A 69 -5.84 7.87 3.43
CA VAL A 69 -5.63 9.29 3.10
C VAL A 69 -6.85 9.85 2.37
N LYS A 70 -7.35 9.13 1.36
CA LYS A 70 -8.55 9.53 0.62
C LYS A 70 -9.78 9.67 1.54
N ALA A 71 -9.98 8.74 2.47
CA ALA A 71 -11.12 8.72 3.37
C ALA A 71 -11.05 9.80 4.46
N THR A 72 -9.85 10.05 5.01
CA THR A 72 -9.66 11.00 6.12
C THR A 72 -9.38 12.42 5.65
N GLY A 73 -8.80 12.59 4.46
CA GLY A 73 -8.26 13.86 3.98
C GLY A 73 -6.97 14.29 4.67
N ILE A 74 -6.42 13.47 5.58
CA ILE A 74 -5.19 13.80 6.33
C ILE A 74 -4.00 13.22 5.56
N SER A 75 -3.11 14.11 5.11
CA SER A 75 -1.89 13.74 4.39
C SER A 75 -0.93 12.90 5.23
N ILE A 76 -0.11 12.08 4.56
CA ILE A 76 0.99 11.33 5.19
C ILE A 76 2.30 11.54 4.45
N GLU A 77 3.42 11.47 5.17
CA GLU A 77 4.74 11.27 4.56
C GLU A 77 5.05 9.78 4.49
N VAL A 78 5.36 9.29 3.29
CA VAL A 78 5.61 7.86 3.04
C VAL A 78 6.68 7.68 1.98
N ILE A 79 7.43 6.58 2.08
CA ILE A 79 8.39 6.20 1.04
C ILE A 79 7.60 5.66 -0.15
N VAL A 80 7.83 6.24 -1.32
CA VAL A 80 7.32 5.77 -2.60
C VAL A 80 8.44 5.11 -3.38
N ALA A 81 8.26 3.84 -3.69
CA ALA A 81 9.21 3.04 -4.46
C ALA A 81 8.65 2.80 -5.87
N ARG A 82 9.42 3.13 -6.90
CA ARG A 82 9.06 3.00 -8.32
C ARG A 82 10.08 2.15 -9.06
N ASP A 83 9.72 1.70 -10.24
CA ASP A 83 10.56 0.85 -11.11
C ASP A 83 11.03 -0.42 -10.41
N ILE A 84 10.11 -1.04 -9.67
CA ILE A 84 10.33 -2.35 -9.04
C ILE A 84 10.08 -3.42 -10.12
N ALA A 85 11.08 -4.29 -10.29
CA ALA A 85 10.97 -5.44 -11.18
C ALA A 85 9.80 -6.35 -10.75
N PRO A 86 8.94 -6.82 -11.68
CA PRO A 86 7.82 -7.70 -11.35
C PRO A 86 8.20 -8.91 -10.48
N GLU A 87 9.39 -9.47 -10.71
CA GLU A 87 9.94 -10.64 -10.01
C GLU A 87 10.19 -10.34 -8.52
N ALA A 88 10.54 -9.09 -8.17
CA ALA A 88 10.73 -8.69 -6.78
C ALA A 88 9.43 -8.79 -5.98
N PHE A 89 8.27 -8.59 -6.62
CA PHE A 89 6.96 -8.75 -5.97
C PHE A 89 6.61 -10.22 -5.68
N ILE A 90 7.20 -11.19 -6.38
CA ILE A 90 7.03 -12.61 -6.09
C ILE A 90 7.67 -12.96 -4.73
N THR A 91 8.81 -12.33 -4.44
CA THR A 91 9.57 -12.54 -3.19
C THR A 91 9.16 -11.60 -2.05
N MET A 92 8.40 -10.54 -2.33
CA MET A 92 7.88 -9.63 -1.30
C MET A 92 6.60 -10.20 -0.67
N ASP A 93 6.59 -10.30 0.67
CA ASP A 93 5.52 -10.88 1.51
C ASP A 93 5.28 -12.39 1.39
N VAL A 94 6.35 -13.18 1.39
CA VAL A 94 6.30 -14.61 1.74
C VAL A 94 6.06 -14.83 3.26
N GLY A 95 5.88 -13.77 4.05
CA GLY A 95 5.78 -13.77 5.52
C GLY A 95 4.52 -14.39 6.13
N LYS A 96 3.52 -14.77 5.33
CA LYS A 96 2.46 -15.71 5.78
C LYS A 96 2.53 -16.97 4.91
N LYS A 97 3.19 -18.00 5.43
CA LYS A 97 2.99 -19.38 4.93
C LYS A 97 1.49 -19.63 4.93
N ARG A 98 0.88 -19.78 3.74
CA ARG A 98 -0.44 -20.41 3.65
C ARG A 98 -0.27 -21.81 4.22
N SER A 99 -1.00 -22.14 5.28
CA SER A 99 -1.24 -23.54 5.59
C SER A 99 -2.08 -24.09 4.44
N GLN A 100 -1.43 -24.64 3.42
CA GLN A 100 -2.09 -25.57 2.52
C GLN A 100 -2.32 -26.83 3.36
N LEU A 101 -3.54 -26.98 3.87
CA LEU A 101 -4.04 -28.29 4.23
C LEU A 101 -3.99 -29.13 2.95
N LEU A 102 -3.07 -30.09 2.90
CA LEU A 102 -3.06 -31.12 1.87
C LEU A 102 -4.36 -31.93 2.02
N PRO A 103 -5.09 -32.21 0.92
CA PRO A 103 -6.17 -33.18 0.99
C PRO A 103 -5.58 -34.56 1.31
N ASN A 104 -6.18 -35.23 2.29
CA ASN A 104 -5.93 -36.65 2.59
C ASN A 104 -6.24 -37.54 1.38
#